data_AF-A0A6J0LHD3-F1
#
_entry.id   AF-A0A6J0LHD3-F1
#
_cell.length_a   1.000
_cell.length_b   1.000
_cell.length_c   1.000
_cell.angle_alpha   90.00
_cell.angle_beta   90.00
_cell.angle_gamma   90.00
#
_symmetry.space_group_name_H-M   'P 1'
#
loop_
_entity.id
_entity.type
_entity.pdbx_description
1 polymer ?
#
loop_
_entity_poly.entity_id
_entity_poly.type
_entity_poly.pdbx_seq_one_letter_code
_entity_poly.pdbx_strand_id
1 'polypeptide(L)'
;MEEEGASVGDARGKHRILAELGRVEQEVKFLEKELEELGQTDIVSTVCEELLCVIEKAPDPLLPLTKGPFNLAWDRWFEGPNGGEGCRCYIL
;
A
#
# COMPACT_ATOMS: atom_id res chain seq x y z
N MET A 1 39.94 -2.27 -48.63
CA MET A 1 39.34 -0.94 -48.81
C MET A 1 37.92 -1.24 -49.27
N GLU A 2 36.88 -1.03 -48.48
CA GLU A 2 36.53 0.20 -47.73
C GLU A 2 35.96 -0.11 -46.33
N GLU A 3 35.69 0.95 -45.58
CA GLU A 3 35.94 1.14 -44.16
C GLU A 3 35.00 0.47 -43.15
N GLU A 4 35.61 0.00 -42.04
CA GLU A 4 35.00 -0.03 -40.72
C GLU A 4 34.70 1.40 -40.24
N GLY A 5 33.48 1.86 -40.51
CA GLY A 5 32.88 3.02 -39.88
C GLY A 5 31.77 2.61 -38.92
N ALA A 6 32.02 1.69 -37.99
CA ALA A 6 31.05 1.34 -36.94
C ALA A 6 30.89 2.56 -36.01
N SER A 7 29.90 3.40 -36.31
CA SER A 7 29.63 4.61 -35.55
C SER A 7 29.30 4.23 -34.10
N VAL A 8 30.06 4.80 -33.15
CA VAL A 8 29.86 4.63 -31.70
C VAL A 8 28.43 5.06 -31.26
N GLY A 9 27.74 5.86 -32.08
CA GLY A 9 26.34 6.26 -31.88
C GLY A 9 25.30 5.16 -32.16
N ASP A 10 25.54 4.29 -33.14
CA ASP A 10 24.62 3.20 -33.51
C ASP A 10 24.55 2.13 -32.41
N ALA A 11 25.69 1.82 -31.78
CA ALA A 11 25.73 0.91 -30.64
C ALA A 11 24.92 1.46 -29.44
N ARG A 12 25.05 2.75 -29.08
CA ARG A 12 24.29 3.35 -27.97
C ARG A 12 22.78 3.32 -28.20
N GLY A 13 22.34 3.56 -29.44
CA GLY A 13 20.93 3.45 -29.82
C GLY A 13 20.40 2.02 -29.67
N LYS A 14 21.15 1.03 -30.14
CA LYS A 14 20.83 -0.39 -30.01
C LYS A 14 20.70 -0.86 -28.56
N HIS A 15 21.63 -0.48 -27.68
CA HIS A 15 21.55 -0.82 -26.25
C HIS A 15 20.31 -0.21 -25.59
N ARG A 16 19.96 1.04 -25.93
CA ARG A 16 18.73 1.67 -25.42
C ARG A 16 17.49 0.91 -25.88
N ILE A 17 17.42 0.52 -27.15
CA ILE A 17 16.29 -0.25 -27.69
C ILE A 17 16.17 -1.61 -27.00
N LEU A 18 17.29 -2.31 -26.80
CA LEU A 18 17.29 -3.60 -26.09
C LEU A 18 16.88 -3.48 -24.62
N ALA A 19 17.30 -2.40 -23.94
CA ALA A 19 16.90 -2.14 -22.56
C ALA A 19 15.39 -1.87 -22.44
N GLU A 20 14.83 -1.05 -23.34
CA GLU A 20 13.38 -0.81 -23.38
C GLU A 20 12.61 -2.08 -23.74
N LEU A 21 13.11 -2.87 -24.70
CA LEU A 21 12.50 -4.15 -25.04
C LEU A 21 12.47 -5.09 -23.82
N GLY A 22 13.60 -5.25 -23.13
CA GLY A 22 13.67 -6.08 -21.92
C GLY A 22 12.75 -5.58 -20.80
N ARG A 23 12.61 -4.27 -20.64
CA ARG A 23 11.67 -3.67 -19.68
C ARG A 23 10.22 -4.04 -20.01
N VAL A 24 9.83 -3.90 -21.28
CA VAL A 24 8.47 -4.22 -21.74
C VAL A 24 8.21 -5.72 -21.66
N GLU A 25 9.16 -6.57 -22.03
CA GLU A 25 9.05 -8.03 -21.88
C GLU A 25 8.85 -8.45 -20.42
N GLN A 26 9.54 -7.78 -19.48
CA GLN A 26 9.36 -8.03 -18.06
C GLN A 26 7.99 -7.55 -17.57
N GLU A 27 7.51 -6.40 -18.04
CA GLU A 27 6.19 -5.87 -17.72
C GLU A 27 5.07 -6.80 -18.21
N VAL A 28 5.20 -7.35 -19.43
CA VAL A 28 4.28 -8.37 -19.96
C VAL A 28 4.23 -9.59 -19.05
N LYS A 29 5.39 -10.13 -18.65
CA LYS A 29 5.45 -11.30 -17.75
C LYS A 29 4.79 -11.03 -16.40
N PHE A 30 4.94 -9.82 -15.86
CA PHE A 30 4.28 -9.46 -14.60
C PHE A 30 2.76 -9.37 -14.76
N LEU A 31 2.28 -8.75 -15.84
CA LEU A 31 0.85 -8.65 -16.10
C LEU A 31 0.21 -10.00 -16.36
N GLU A 32 0.89 -10.90 -17.10
CA GLU A 32 0.41 -12.27 -17.31
C GLU A 32 0.27 -13.03 -15.97
N LYS A 33 1.27 -12.89 -15.09
CA LYS A 33 1.23 -13.48 -13.76
C LYS A 33 0.11 -12.89 -12.89
N GLU A 34 -0.02 -11.56 -12.85
CA GLU A 34 -1.07 -10.88 -12.09
C GLU A 34 -2.46 -11.31 -12.58
N LEU A 35 -2.64 -11.46 -13.89
CA LEU A 35 -3.89 -11.93 -14.48
C LEU A 35 -4.22 -13.37 -14.05
N GLU A 36 -3.21 -14.25 -14.00
CA GLU A 36 -3.37 -15.61 -13.49
C GLU A 36 -3.78 -15.60 -12.00
N GLU A 37 -3.12 -14.78 -11.17
CA GLU A 37 -3.44 -14.63 -9.75
C GLU A 37 -4.85 -14.07 -9.55
N LEU A 38 -5.25 -13.05 -10.31
CA LEU A 38 -6.60 -12.49 -10.28
C LEU A 38 -7.66 -13.53 -10.66
N GLY A 39 -7.38 -14.40 -11.62
CA GLY A 39 -8.27 -15.50 -12.01
C GLY A 39 -8.47 -16.55 -10.90
N GLN A 40 -7.58 -16.58 -9.91
CA GLN A 40 -7.66 -17.49 -8.75
C GLN A 40 -8.24 -16.81 -7.50
N THR A 41 -8.57 -15.51 -7.57
CA THR A 41 -9.16 -14.79 -6.43
C THR A 41 -10.60 -15.24 -6.16
N ASP A 42 -10.96 -15.25 -4.88
CA ASP A 42 -12.31 -15.56 -4.44
C ASP A 42 -13.30 -14.42 -4.76
N ILE A 43 -14.59 -14.76 -4.74
CA ILE A 43 -15.66 -13.80 -4.98
C ILE A 43 -15.65 -12.76 -3.86
N VAL A 44 -15.54 -11.48 -4.25
CA VAL A 44 -15.48 -10.34 -3.33
C VAL A 44 -16.64 -10.33 -2.33
N SER A 45 -17.87 -10.66 -2.76
CA SER A 45 -19.02 -10.71 -1.86
C SER A 45 -18.84 -11.72 -0.73
N THR A 46 -18.34 -12.92 -1.04
CA THR A 46 -18.08 -13.98 -0.04
C THR A 46 -17.00 -13.57 0.94
N VAL A 47 -15.88 -13.04 0.44
CA VAL A 47 -14.77 -12.57 1.29
C VAL A 47 -15.23 -11.43 2.20
N CYS A 48 -16.05 -10.51 1.69
CA CYS A 48 -16.62 -9.41 2.50
C CYS A 48 -17.57 -9.93 3.59
N GLU A 49 -18.43 -10.90 3.30
CA GLU A 49 -19.33 -11.52 4.28
C GLU A 49 -18.54 -12.23 5.40
N GLU A 50 -17.49 -12.97 5.04
CA GLU A 50 -16.59 -13.61 6.01
C GLU A 50 -15.88 -12.57 6.89
N LEU A 51 -15.38 -11.50 6.29
CA LEU A 51 -14.75 -10.40 7.01
C LEU A 51 -15.71 -9.73 8.00
N LEU A 52 -16.95 -9.46 7.58
CA LEU A 52 -17.99 -8.90 8.44
C LEU A 52 -18.28 -9.83 9.62
N CYS A 53 -18.40 -11.14 9.38
CA CYS A 53 -18.61 -12.12 10.45
C CYS A 53 -17.49 -12.06 11.51
N VAL A 54 -16.24 -11.87 11.10
CA VAL A 54 -15.10 -11.74 12.02
C VAL A 54 -15.17 -10.43 12.82
N ILE A 55 -15.45 -9.32 12.15
CA ILE A 55 -15.53 -7.98 12.78
C ILE A 55 -16.68 -7.92 13.79
N GLU A 56 -17.85 -8.49 13.47
CA GLU A 56 -19.04 -8.43 14.32
C GLU A 56 -18.98 -9.39 15.52
N LYS A 57 -18.09 -10.39 15.49
CA LYS A 57 -18.02 -11.42 16.53
C LYS A 57 -17.67 -10.90 17.92
N ALA A 58 -16.88 -9.83 18.00
CA ALA A 58 -16.47 -9.23 19.26
C ALA A 58 -16.48 -7.69 19.17
N PRO A 59 -17.02 -6.98 20.17
CA PRO A 59 -17.03 -5.53 20.17
C PRO A 59 -15.61 -5.00 20.32
N ASP A 60 -15.25 -4.03 19.47
CA ASP A 60 -13.96 -3.35 19.55
C ASP A 60 -13.90 -2.46 20.81
N PRO A 61 -12.92 -2.64 21.71
CA PRO A 61 -12.77 -1.83 22.91
C PRO A 61 -12.44 -0.35 22.63
N LEU A 62 -11.98 -0.02 21.42
CA LEU A 62 -11.68 1.33 20.98
C LEU A 62 -12.91 2.04 20.38
N LEU A 63 -13.98 1.30 20.10
CA LEU A 63 -15.20 1.88 19.53
C LEU A 63 -16.24 2.17 20.64
N PRO A 64 -16.90 3.34 20.61
CA PRO A 64 -17.84 3.80 21.65
C PRO A 64 -19.16 3.02 21.70
N LEU A 65 -19.23 1.84 21.09
CA LEU A 65 -20.38 0.92 21.06
C LEU A 65 -20.29 -0.20 22.11
N THR A 66 -19.32 -0.13 23.04
CA THR A 66 -19.24 -1.08 24.14
C THR A 66 -20.35 -0.80 25.16
N LYS A 67 -21.22 -1.80 25.41
CA LYS A 67 -22.14 -1.81 26.55
C LYS A 67 -21.34 -2.03 27.83
N GLY A 68 -20.56 -1.04 28.24
CA GLY A 68 -19.74 -1.04 29.44
C GLY A 68 -19.64 0.38 30.01
N PRO A 69 -19.35 0.54 31.31
CA PRO A 69 -19.15 1.87 31.87
C PRO A 69 -18.03 2.58 31.12
N PHE A 70 -18.29 3.81 30.69
CA PHE A 70 -17.32 4.67 30.01
C PHE A 70 -16.04 4.74 30.85
N ASN A 71 -14.95 4.18 30.32
CA ASN A 71 -13.70 4.12 31.06
C ASN A 71 -12.96 5.45 30.89
N LEU A 72 -13.18 6.36 31.84
CA LEU A 72 -12.57 7.70 31.90
C LEU A 72 -11.02 7.70 31.85
N ALA A 73 -10.36 6.55 32.07
CA ALA A 73 -8.91 6.45 31.92
C ALA A 73 -8.45 6.47 30.46
N TRP A 74 -9.35 6.24 29.49
CA TRP A 74 -9.07 6.28 28.06
C TRP A 74 -8.98 7.69 27.52
N ASP A 75 -9.70 8.66 28.11
CA ASP A 75 -9.63 10.08 27.75
C ASP A 75 -8.19 10.60 27.82
N ARG A 76 -7.38 10.09 28.76
CA ARG A 76 -5.95 10.40 28.88
C ARG A 76 -5.14 10.06 27.62
N TRP A 77 -5.52 9.01 26.89
CA TRP A 77 -4.80 8.52 25.70
C TRP A 77 -5.38 9.09 24.40
N PHE A 78 -6.70 9.35 24.35
CA PHE A 78 -7.41 9.74 23.13
C PHE A 78 -7.85 11.22 23.08
N GLU A 79 -8.07 11.88 24.21
CA GLU A 79 -8.47 13.29 24.27
C GLU A 79 -7.30 14.26 24.51
N GLY A 80 -6.08 13.73 24.65
CA GLY A 80 -4.89 14.51 24.96
C GLY A 80 -4.85 14.97 26.43
N PRO A 81 -3.81 15.70 26.87
CA PRO A 81 -3.62 16.05 28.27
C PRO A 81 -4.83 16.82 28.82
N ASN A 82 -5.62 16.13 29.66
CA ASN A 82 -6.85 16.59 30.30
C ASN A 82 -6.78 18.06 30.76
N GLY A 83 -7.28 19.00 29.97
CA GLY A 83 -7.74 20.34 30.39
C GLY A 83 -6.79 21.21 31.23
N GLY A 84 -5.55 20.81 31.45
CA GLY A 84 -4.52 21.64 32.04
C GLY A 84 -4.08 22.62 30.96
N GLU A 85 -4.03 23.91 31.29
CA GLU A 85 -3.46 24.93 30.40
C GLU A 85 -2.19 24.35 29.78
N GLY A 86 -2.23 24.11 28.46
CA GLY A 86 -1.08 23.59 27.73
C GLY A 86 0.13 24.44 28.07
N CYS A 87 1.31 23.82 28.18
CA CYS A 87 2.55 24.54 28.47
C CYS A 87 2.65 25.77 27.54
N ARG A 88 2.66 26.97 28.11
CA ARG A 88 2.91 28.24 27.40
C ARG A 88 4.40 28.40 27.11
N CYS A 89 5.05 27.33 26.68
CA CYS A 89 6.44 27.39 26.29
C CYS A 89 6.50 28.11 24.93
N TYR A 90 6.84 29.39 24.95
CA TYR A 90 7.28 30.10 23.75
C TYR A 90 8.58 29.44 23.30
N ILE A 91 8.55 28.80 22.12
CA ILE A 91 9.76 28.39 21.44
C ILE A 91 10.45 29.70 21.02
N LEU A 92 11.60 29.97 21.65
CA LEU A 92 12.51 31.06 21.30
C LEU A 92 13.24 30.74 20.00
#